data_AF-A0A6B2T4S9-F1
#
_entry.id   AF-A0A6B2T4S9-F1
#
_cell.length_a   1.000
_cell.length_b   1.000
_cell.length_c   1.000
_cell.angle_alpha   90.00
_cell.angle_beta   90.00
_cell.angle_gamma   90.00
#
_symmetry.space_group_name_H-M   'P 1'
#
loop_
_entity.id
_entity.type
_entity.pdbx_description
1 polymer ?
#
loop_
_entity_poly.entity_id
_entity_poly.type
_entity_poly.pdbx_seq_one_letter_code
_entity_poly.pdbx_strand_id
1 'polypeptide(L)'
;DLHTRARIWAGRGSGDWIADVPHTSADVFGTTVGFGTDPVSDGFGARVFAAGGGGHSDYLKPGSVPLGNLARIVRGDATEVTHA
;
A
#
# COMPACT_ATOMS: atom_id res chain seq x y z
N ASP A 1 14.77 0.69 2.76
CA ASP A 1 14.61 2.15 2.94
C ASP A 1 14.32 2.76 1.59
N LEU A 2 13.35 3.67 1.48
CA LEU A 2 12.78 4.16 0.22
C LEU A 2 13.61 5.25 -0.46
N HIS A 3 14.74 5.64 0.15
CA HIS A 3 15.68 6.62 -0.38
C HIS A 3 15.02 7.94 -0.83
N THR A 4 13.96 8.36 -0.13
CA THR A 4 13.18 9.55 -0.44
C THR A 4 12.82 10.34 0.82
N ARG A 5 12.63 11.64 0.67
CA ARG A 5 12.09 12.52 1.73
C ARG A 5 10.56 12.57 1.73
N ALA A 6 9.92 11.97 0.74
CA ALA A 6 8.47 11.92 0.67
C ALA A 6 7.89 11.04 1.79
N ARG A 7 6.70 11.42 2.30
CA ARG A 7 5.92 10.53 3.17
C ARG A 7 5.18 9.55 2.28
N ILE A 8 5.64 8.31 2.26
CA ILE A 8 5.02 7.23 1.49
C ILE A 8 3.99 6.52 2.36
N TRP A 9 2.81 6.29 1.79
CA TRP A 9 1.70 5.58 2.41
C TRP A 9 1.39 4.32 1.61
N ALA A 10 1.06 3.24 2.29
CA ALA A 10 0.63 1.99 1.67
C ALA A 10 -0.58 1.43 2.43
N GLY A 11 -1.44 0.72 1.72
CA GLY A 11 -2.59 0.05 2.32
C GLY A 11 -3.05 -1.07 1.40
N ARG A 12 -3.46 -2.18 1.99
CA ARG A 12 -3.98 -3.34 1.27
C ARG A 12 -5.19 -3.87 2.00
N GLY A 13 -6.32 -3.99 1.30
CA GLY A 13 -7.51 -4.61 1.86
C GLY A 13 -7.24 -6.09 2.16
N SER A 14 -7.80 -6.64 3.24
CA SER A 14 -7.56 -8.04 3.60
C SER A 14 -8.16 -9.05 2.61
N GLY A 15 -9.04 -8.61 1.71
CA GLY A 15 -9.54 -9.39 0.57
C GLY A 15 -8.86 -9.09 -0.76
N ASP A 16 -7.78 -8.30 -0.78
CA ASP A 16 -7.07 -7.97 -2.02
C ASP A 16 -6.15 -9.14 -2.44
N TRP A 17 -6.44 -9.71 -3.61
CA TRP A 17 -5.68 -10.81 -4.23
C TRP A 17 -4.21 -10.46 -4.50
N ILE A 18 -3.84 -9.17 -4.50
CA ILE A 18 -2.44 -8.77 -4.63
C ILE A 18 -1.58 -9.29 -3.47
N ALA A 19 -2.18 -9.70 -2.35
CA ALA A 19 -1.50 -10.41 -1.27
C ALA A 19 -0.88 -11.75 -1.72
N ASP A 20 -1.42 -12.36 -2.77
CA ASP A 20 -0.97 -13.65 -3.31
C ASP A 20 0.05 -13.48 -4.46
N VAL A 21 0.34 -12.25 -4.87
CA VAL A 21 1.37 -11.97 -5.89
C VAL A 21 2.75 -12.00 -5.23
N PRO A 22 3.74 -12.70 -5.81
CA PRO A 22 5.07 -12.79 -5.22
C PRO A 22 5.74 -11.42 -4.98
N HIS A 23 6.04 -11.14 -3.72
CA HIS A 23 6.73 -9.93 -3.25
C HIS A 23 8.25 -10.07 -3.28
N THR A 24 8.77 -10.49 -4.42
CA THR A 24 10.20 -10.71 -4.64
C THR A 24 10.59 -10.20 -6.02
N SER A 25 11.87 -9.91 -6.19
CA SER A 25 12.46 -9.66 -7.51
C SER A 25 13.80 -10.38 -7.62
N ALA A 26 14.20 -10.65 -8.86
CA ALA A 26 15.51 -11.22 -9.19
C ALA A 26 16.04 -10.62 -10.49
N ASP A 27 17.35 -10.49 -10.60
CA ASP A 27 18.01 -10.07 -11.83
C ASP A 27 18.27 -11.28 -12.72
N VAL A 28 17.65 -11.29 -13.90
CA VAL A 28 17.71 -12.36 -14.89
C VAL A 28 18.19 -11.75 -16.20
N PHE A 29 19.37 -12.16 -16.68
CA PHE A 29 20.00 -11.63 -17.90
C PHE A 29 20.10 -10.09 -17.94
N GLY A 30 20.42 -9.48 -16.80
CA GLY A 30 20.55 -8.01 -16.68
C GLY A 30 19.20 -7.27 -16.61
N THR A 31 18.09 -8.00 -16.47
CA THR A 31 16.75 -7.42 -16.29
C THR A 31 16.16 -7.85 -14.95
N THR A 32 15.63 -6.90 -14.18
CA THR A 32 14.91 -7.21 -12.94
C THR A 32 13.51 -7.74 -13.27
N VAL A 33 13.20 -8.94 -12.78
CA VAL A 33 11.89 -9.60 -12.91
C VAL A 33 11.25 -9.73 -11.54
N GLY A 34 9.96 -9.39 -11.44
CA GLY A 34 9.17 -9.42 -10.20
C GLY A 34 8.83 -8.04 -9.66
N PHE A 35 8.07 -8.00 -8.57
CA PHE A 35 7.52 -6.75 -8.01
C PHE A 35 8.32 -6.19 -6.81
N GLY A 36 9.28 -6.98 -6.29
CA GLY A 36 10.07 -6.58 -5.13
C GLY A 36 9.28 -6.61 -3.83
N THR A 37 9.79 -5.93 -2.80
CA THR A 37 9.27 -5.97 -1.43
C THR A 37 7.81 -5.51 -1.31
N ASP A 38 7.04 -6.22 -0.49
CA ASP A 38 5.63 -5.90 -0.21
C ASP A 38 5.47 -4.48 0.38
N PRO A 39 4.71 -3.58 -0.27
CA PRO A 39 4.50 -2.20 0.20
C PRO A 39 3.92 -2.07 1.62
N VAL A 40 3.18 -3.07 2.10
CA VAL A 40 2.60 -3.05 3.46
C VAL A 40 3.45 -3.79 4.50
N SER A 41 4.62 -4.31 4.11
CA SER A 41 5.57 -4.91 5.07
C SER A 41 6.47 -3.85 5.72
N ASP A 42 6.90 -4.12 6.95
CA ASP A 42 7.83 -3.25 7.69
C ASP A 42 9.12 -2.98 6.90
N GLY A 43 9.62 -3.98 6.17
CA GLY A 43 10.86 -3.89 5.38
C GLY A 43 10.79 -2.88 4.21
N PHE A 44 9.60 -2.54 3.74
CA PHE A 44 9.42 -1.55 2.67
C PHE A 44 9.62 -0.12 3.18
N GLY A 45 9.15 0.18 4.39
CA GLY A 45 9.33 1.49 5.04
C GLY A 45 8.23 2.52 4.74
N ALA A 46 7.06 2.11 4.24
CA ALA A 46 5.89 2.98 4.10
C ALA A 46 5.11 3.11 5.42
N ARG A 47 4.29 4.15 5.52
CA ARG A 47 3.28 4.28 6.56
C ARG A 47 2.04 3.48 6.16
N VAL A 48 1.79 2.38 6.87
CA VAL A 48 0.65 1.52 6.56
C VAL A 48 -0.64 2.13 7.10
N PHE A 49 -1.64 2.34 6.24
CA PHE A 49 -2.97 2.81 6.64
C PHE A 49 -4.00 1.67 6.56
N ALA A 50 -5.07 1.77 7.34
CA ALA A 50 -6.15 0.79 7.32
C ALA A 50 -6.89 0.82 5.97
N ALA A 51 -6.94 -0.31 5.29
CA ALA A 51 -7.61 -0.45 4.00
C ALA A 51 -8.87 -1.36 4.05
N GLY A 52 -9.26 -1.82 5.24
CA GLY A 52 -10.47 -2.60 5.46
C GLY A 52 -10.44 -4.00 4.83
N GLY A 53 -11.62 -4.56 4.56
CA GLY A 53 -11.79 -5.93 4.05
C GLY A 53 -12.12 -6.05 2.57
N GLY A 54 -12.10 -4.95 1.81
CA GLY A 54 -12.40 -4.96 0.38
C GLY A 54 -11.33 -5.65 -0.45
N GLY A 55 -11.68 -6.01 -1.68
CA GLY A 55 -10.76 -6.50 -2.70
C GLY A 55 -10.10 -5.38 -3.49
N HIS A 56 -9.28 -5.76 -4.48
CA HIS A 56 -8.45 -4.84 -5.26
C HIS A 56 -9.23 -3.69 -5.93
N SER A 57 -10.46 -3.96 -6.36
CA SER A 57 -11.30 -2.97 -7.06
C SER A 57 -12.14 -2.09 -6.13
N ASP A 58 -12.08 -2.31 -4.80
CA ASP A 58 -12.97 -1.66 -3.84
C ASP A 58 -12.41 -0.36 -3.24
N TYR A 59 -11.14 -0.01 -3.50
CA TYR A 59 -10.47 1.11 -2.84
C TYR A 59 -11.18 2.45 -2.99
N LEU A 60 -11.86 2.67 -4.12
CA LEU A 60 -12.58 3.90 -4.43
C LEU A 60 -14.11 3.77 -4.29
N LYS A 61 -14.59 2.64 -3.77
CA LYS A 61 -16.01 2.46 -3.50
C LYS A 61 -16.49 3.53 -2.50
N PRO A 62 -17.60 4.23 -2.77
CA PRO A 62 -18.15 5.20 -1.84
C PRO A 62 -18.35 4.61 -0.44
N GLY A 63 -17.89 5.33 0.59
CA GLY A 63 -17.98 4.91 1.99
C GLY A 63 -16.96 3.85 2.43
N SER A 64 -16.03 3.43 1.57
CA SER A 64 -14.98 2.49 1.96
C SER A 64 -13.96 3.14 2.91
N VAL A 65 -13.43 2.34 3.84
CA VAL A 65 -12.30 2.72 4.71
C VAL A 65 -11.12 3.29 3.91
N PRO A 66 -10.63 2.64 2.84
CA PRO A 66 -9.50 3.16 2.08
C PRO A 66 -9.80 4.48 1.39
N LEU A 67 -10.99 4.71 0.83
CA LEU A 67 -11.34 6.00 0.24
C LEU A 67 -11.28 7.13 1.27
N GLY A 68 -11.74 6.88 2.50
CA GLY A 68 -11.64 7.84 3.60
C GLY A 68 -10.19 8.19 3.96
N ASN A 69 -9.30 7.19 4.05
CA ASN A 69 -7.89 7.43 4.33
C ASN A 69 -7.15 8.11 3.16
N LEU A 70 -7.44 7.72 1.92
CA LEU A 70 -6.89 8.38 0.74
C LEU A 70 -7.27 9.86 0.69
N ALA A 71 -8.52 10.19 1.00
CA ALA A 71 -8.97 11.58 1.06
C ALA A 71 -8.22 12.39 2.14
N ARG A 72 -8.03 11.83 3.34
CA ARG A 72 -7.25 12.48 4.41
C ARG A 72 -5.79 12.70 4.01
N ILE A 73 -5.16 11.72 3.38
CA ILE A 73 -3.79 11.83 2.87
C ILE A 73 -3.68 12.99 1.87
N VAL A 74 -4.58 13.04 0.87
CA VAL A 74 -4.58 14.08 -0.17
C VAL A 74 -4.84 15.47 0.40
N ARG A 75 -5.72 15.58 1.40
CA ARG A 75 -6.00 16.85 2.09
C ARG A 75 -4.87 17.29 3.03
N GLY A 76 -3.93 16.41 3.36
CA GLY A 76 -2.86 16.68 4.30
C GLY A 76 -3.22 16.41 5.77
N ASP A 77 -4.38 15.81 6.03
CA ASP A 77 -4.94 15.50 7.36
C ASP A 77 -4.32 14.22 7.94
N ALA A 78 -2.99 14.13 7.94
CA ALA A 78 -2.25 12.90 8.24
C ALA A 78 -2.52 12.33 9.65
N THR A 79 -2.92 13.16 10.61
CA THR A 79 -3.25 12.74 11.98
C THR A 79 -4.59 12.02 12.09
N GLU A 80 -5.45 12.13 11.07
CA GLU A 80 -6.75 11.46 11.03
C GLU A 80 -6.70 10.12 10.27
N VAL A 81 -5.56 9.81 9.64
CA VAL A 81 -5.38 8.55 8.91
C VAL A 81 -5.36 7.40 9.91
N THR A 82 -6.24 6.43 9.71
CA THR A 82 -6.26 5.23 10.56
C THR A 82 -5.21 4.23 10.08
N HIS A 83 -4.61 3.50 11.03
CA HIS A 83 -3.51 2.56 10.79
C HIS A 83 -3.98 1.11 10.93
N ALA A 84 -3.31 0.20 10.21
CA ALA A 84 -3.58 -1.25 10.24
C ALA A 84 -2.76 -1.93 11.35
#